data_AF-A0A6C0FLC6-F1
#
_entry.id   AF-A0A6C0FLC6-F1
#
_cell.length_a   1.000
_cell.length_b   1.000
_cell.length_c   1.000
_cell.angle_alpha   90.00
_cell.angle_beta   90.00
_cell.angle_gamma   90.00
#
_symmetry.space_group_name_H-M   'P 1'
#
loop_
_entity.id
_entity.type
_entity.pdbx_description
1 polymer ?
#
loop_
_entity_poly.entity_id
_entity_poly.type
_entity_poly.pdbx_seq_one_letter_code
_entity_poly.pdbx_strand_id
1 'polypeptide(L)'
;MASGSAIRGSRVGAGPMGEAERGDAAPRIWISYWCANGHETRPSFAEEAAEEAPATWDCPRCGFPAGQDQENPPSPSKNEPYKTHLAYVKERRSDEDGAAILDEALAALRARRGGRMTGA
;
A
#
# COMPACT_ATOMS: atom_id res chain seq x y z
N MET A 1 -16.88 -35.88 31.38
CA MET A 1 -16.95 -35.58 29.93
C MET A 1 -17.05 -34.07 29.77
N ALA A 2 -15.94 -33.39 29.48
CA ALA A 2 -15.92 -31.94 29.36
C ALA A 2 -16.61 -31.53 28.05
N SER A 3 -17.78 -30.90 28.15
CA SER A 3 -18.45 -30.26 27.02
C SER A 3 -17.59 -29.08 26.55
N GLY A 4 -16.88 -29.25 25.45
CA GLY A 4 -16.03 -28.22 24.86
C GLY A 4 -16.81 -26.95 24.59
N SER A 5 -16.28 -25.82 25.05
CA SER A 5 -16.85 -24.50 24.80
C SER A 5 -16.82 -24.22 23.29
N ALA A 6 -17.99 -24.20 22.64
CA ALA A 6 -18.09 -23.99 21.20
C ALA A 6 -17.83 -22.50 20.87
N ILE A 7 -16.73 -22.23 20.18
CA ILE A 7 -16.43 -20.89 19.64
C ILE A 7 -17.51 -20.53 18.61
N ARG A 8 -18.29 -19.48 18.89
CA ARG A 8 -19.23 -18.90 17.92
C ARG A 8 -18.62 -17.63 17.32
N GLY A 9 -18.25 -17.69 16.05
CA GLY A 9 -17.93 -16.50 15.27
C GLY A 9 -19.21 -15.89 14.69
N SER A 10 -19.46 -14.61 14.92
CA SER A 10 -20.47 -13.83 14.20
C SER A 10 -19.79 -12.94 13.17
N ARG A 11 -20.38 -12.84 11.97
CA ARG A 11 -19.93 -11.91 10.94
C ARG A 11 -20.26 -10.48 11.37
N VAL A 12 -19.32 -9.55 11.20
CA VAL A 12 -19.58 -8.11 11.35
C VAL A 12 -20.40 -7.64 10.14
N GLY A 13 -21.60 -7.15 10.38
CA GLY A 13 -22.52 -6.64 9.36
C GLY A 13 -23.98 -6.97 9.67
N ALA A 14 -24.92 -6.19 9.12
CA ALA A 14 -26.34 -6.52 9.20
C ALA A 14 -26.64 -7.76 8.34
N GLY A 15 -27.45 -8.68 8.88
CA GLY A 15 -27.94 -9.86 8.17
C GLY A 15 -28.91 -9.48 7.04
N PRO A 16 -29.25 -10.41 6.14
CA PRO A 16 -30.02 -10.16 4.91
C PRO A 16 -31.50 -9.76 5.11
N MET A 17 -31.91 -9.36 6.32
CA MET A 17 -33.26 -8.86 6.59
C MET A 17 -33.32 -7.35 6.31
N GLY A 18 -33.48 -7.00 5.04
CA GLY A 18 -33.93 -5.67 4.62
C GLY A 18 -35.45 -5.64 4.46
N GLU A 19 -36.05 -4.47 4.61
CA GLU A 19 -37.47 -4.24 4.28
C GLU A 19 -37.77 -4.70 2.85
N ALA A 20 -38.95 -5.30 2.64
CA ALA A 20 -39.35 -5.89 1.35
C ALA A 20 -39.39 -4.86 0.22
N GLU A 21 -39.68 -3.62 0.54
CA GLU A 21 -39.71 -2.48 -0.39
C GLU A 21 -38.82 -1.37 0.16
N ARG A 22 -37.91 -0.85 -0.68
CA ARG A 22 -36.89 0.14 -0.28
C ARG A 22 -37.31 1.59 -0.56
N GLY A 23 -38.58 1.78 -0.94
CA GLY A 23 -39.07 3.07 -1.44
C GLY A 23 -38.39 3.49 -2.76
N ASP A 24 -38.56 4.76 -3.12
CA ASP A 24 -37.97 5.33 -4.32
C ASP A 24 -36.47 5.60 -4.14
N ALA A 25 -35.69 5.34 -5.19
CA ALA A 25 -34.27 5.66 -5.19
C ALA A 25 -34.05 7.17 -5.22
N ALA A 26 -33.18 7.67 -4.34
CA ALA A 26 -32.79 9.07 -4.35
C ALA A 26 -32.16 9.47 -5.70
N PRO A 27 -32.38 10.71 -6.18
CA PRO A 27 -31.73 11.25 -7.36
C PRO A 27 -30.20 11.24 -7.21
N ARG A 28 -29.50 10.90 -8.29
CA ARG A 28 -28.05 10.69 -8.27
C ARG A 28 -27.38 11.25 -9.52
N ILE A 29 -26.15 11.69 -9.37
CA ILE A 29 -25.27 12.11 -10.46
C ILE A 29 -24.03 11.22 -10.52
N TRP A 30 -23.41 11.12 -11.70
CA TRP A 30 -22.14 10.39 -11.88
C TRP A 30 -21.02 11.37 -12.19
N ILE A 31 -19.96 11.32 -11.39
CA ILE A 31 -18.78 12.16 -11.58
C ILE A 31 -17.63 11.25 -12.02
N SER A 32 -16.94 11.64 -13.09
CA SER A 32 -15.81 10.89 -13.61
C SER A 32 -14.50 11.36 -12.95
N TYR A 33 -13.65 10.40 -12.61
CA TYR A 33 -12.31 10.60 -12.08
C TYR A 33 -11.30 9.79 -12.87
N TRP A 34 -10.17 10.38 -13.23
CA TRP A 34 -9.08 9.76 -13.98
C TRP A 34 -7.80 9.72 -13.14
N CYS A 35 -7.17 8.54 -13.06
CA CYS A 35 -5.87 8.40 -12.41
C CYS A 35 -4.72 8.51 -13.42
N ALA A 36 -3.48 8.65 -12.92
CA ALA A 36 -2.28 8.78 -13.75
C ALA A 36 -2.04 7.59 -14.73
N ASN A 37 -2.69 6.45 -14.52
CA ASN A 37 -2.62 5.30 -15.43
C ASN A 37 -3.72 5.31 -16.51
N GLY A 38 -4.55 6.36 -16.59
CA GLY A 38 -5.63 6.49 -17.56
C GLY A 38 -6.91 5.72 -17.22
N HIS A 39 -7.04 5.18 -16.00
CA HIS A 39 -8.30 4.55 -15.59
C HIS A 39 -9.35 5.60 -15.24
N GLU A 40 -10.51 5.53 -15.89
CA GLU A 40 -11.71 6.26 -15.48
C GLU A 40 -12.46 5.51 -14.37
N THR A 41 -12.95 6.23 -13.35
CA THR A 41 -13.83 5.73 -12.29
C THR A 41 -15.02 6.67 -12.17
N ARG A 42 -16.24 6.11 -12.11
CA ARG A 42 -17.49 6.90 -12.14
C ARG A 42 -18.39 6.60 -10.92
N PRO A 43 -17.98 6.98 -9.70
CA PRO A 43 -18.87 6.88 -8.53
C PRO A 43 -20.14 7.73 -8.73
N SER A 44 -21.24 7.28 -8.12
CA SER A 44 -22.49 8.05 -8.07
C SER A 44 -22.62 8.78 -6.74
N PHE A 45 -22.99 10.05 -6.77
CA PHE A 45 -23.30 10.87 -5.60
C PHE A 45 -24.77 11.25 -5.60
N ALA A 46 -25.32 11.56 -4.42
CA ALA A 46 -26.65 12.15 -4.33
C ALA A 46 -26.64 13.52 -5.04
N GLU A 47 -27.70 13.82 -5.79
CA GLU A 47 -27.78 15.05 -6.59
C GLU A 47 -27.67 16.32 -5.72
N GLU A 48 -28.28 16.30 -4.53
CA GLU A 48 -28.21 17.40 -3.53
C GLU A 48 -26.80 17.63 -2.96
N ALA A 49 -25.93 16.63 -3.00
CA ALA A 49 -24.56 16.68 -2.48
C ALA A 49 -23.51 16.69 -3.61
N ALA A 50 -23.93 17.04 -4.82
CA ALA A 50 -23.04 17.11 -5.99
C ALA A 50 -21.84 18.03 -5.76
N GLU A 51 -22.08 19.17 -5.11
CA GLU A 51 -21.05 20.18 -4.80
C GLU A 51 -20.06 19.70 -3.71
N GLU A 52 -20.46 18.71 -2.90
CA GLU A 52 -19.64 18.11 -1.85
C GLU A 52 -18.80 16.93 -2.35
N ALA A 53 -18.89 16.60 -3.64
CA ALA A 53 -18.09 15.52 -4.22
C ALA A 53 -16.59 15.82 -4.06
N PRO A 54 -15.78 14.84 -3.61
CA PRO A 54 -14.38 15.08 -3.33
C PRO A 54 -13.60 15.43 -4.60
N ALA A 55 -12.56 16.25 -4.46
CA ALA A 55 -11.69 16.59 -5.59
C ALA A 55 -10.88 15.38 -6.11
N THR A 56 -10.59 14.42 -5.23
CA THR A 56 -9.86 13.19 -5.56
C THR A 56 -10.62 11.94 -5.14
N TRP A 57 -10.44 10.86 -5.89
CA TRP A 57 -11.04 9.56 -5.64
C TRP A 57 -9.99 8.44 -5.73
N ASP A 58 -10.11 7.40 -4.91
CA ASP A 58 -9.19 6.25 -5.01
C ASP A 58 -9.59 5.36 -6.18
N CYS A 59 -8.66 5.17 -7.13
CA CYS A 59 -8.90 4.30 -8.27
C CYS A 59 -9.04 2.84 -7.81
N PRO A 60 -10.18 2.17 -8.05
CA PRO A 60 -10.40 0.80 -7.59
C PRO A 60 -9.53 -0.24 -8.33
N ARG A 61 -8.88 0.16 -9.42
CA ARG A 61 -8.01 -0.71 -10.22
C ARG A 61 -6.55 -0.71 -9.76
N CYS A 62 -6.01 0.44 -9.37
CA CYS A 62 -4.58 0.58 -9.04
C CYS A 62 -4.28 1.28 -7.72
N GLY A 63 -5.31 1.76 -7.00
CA GLY A 63 -5.16 2.46 -5.72
C GLY A 63 -4.51 3.84 -5.83
N PHE A 64 -4.28 4.36 -7.04
CA PHE A 64 -3.77 5.72 -7.23
C PHE A 64 -4.90 6.73 -7.03
N PRO A 65 -4.57 7.95 -6.58
CA PRO A 65 -5.52 9.04 -6.61
C PRO A 65 -5.95 9.28 -8.07
N ALA A 66 -7.23 9.60 -8.23
CA ALA A 66 -7.86 9.99 -9.47
C ALA A 66 -8.52 11.37 -9.28
N GLY A 67 -8.44 12.23 -10.29
CA GLY A 67 -8.99 13.60 -10.25
C GLY A 67 -10.04 13.80 -11.33
N GLN A 68 -10.82 14.87 -11.24
CA GLN A 68 -11.90 15.14 -12.21
C GLN A 68 -11.42 15.71 -13.55
N ASP A 69 -10.14 16.05 -13.68
CA ASP A 69 -9.52 16.46 -14.95
C ASP A 69 -8.79 15.25 -15.57
N GLN A 70 -9.24 14.84 -16.76
CA GLN A 70 -8.65 13.74 -17.51
C GLN A 70 -7.22 14.04 -17.99
N GLU A 71 -6.95 15.29 -18.38
CA GLU A 71 -5.67 15.69 -18.96
C GLU A 71 -4.62 15.96 -17.86
N ASN A 72 -5.07 16.25 -16.63
CA ASN A 72 -4.20 16.53 -15.48
C ASN A 72 -4.54 15.65 -14.27
N PRO A 73 -4.36 14.32 -14.37
CA PRO A 73 -4.65 13.43 -13.25
C PRO A 73 -3.65 13.65 -12.10
N PRO A 74 -4.09 13.48 -10.84
CA PRO A 74 -3.22 13.63 -9.69
C PRO A 74 -2.10 12.58 -9.71
N SER A 75 -0.90 13.01 -9.30
CA SER A 75 0.25 12.12 -9.21
C SER A 75 0.07 11.09 -8.09
N PRO A 76 0.59 9.86 -8.25
CA PRO A 76 0.58 8.86 -7.19
C PRO A 76 1.30 9.39 -5.94
N SER A 77 0.78 9.05 -4.76
CA SER A 77 1.41 9.41 -3.50
C SER A 77 2.81 8.81 -3.44
N LYS A 78 3.79 9.67 -3.15
CA LYS A 78 5.16 9.23 -2.91
C LYS A 78 5.24 8.83 -1.45
N ASN A 79 5.41 7.54 -1.17
CA ASN A 79 5.82 7.11 0.15
C ASN A 79 7.25 7.58 0.36
N GLU A 80 7.45 8.56 1.24
CA GLU A 80 8.78 8.86 1.74
C GLU A 80 9.32 7.61 2.43
N PRO A 81 10.42 7.02 1.94
CA PRO A 81 10.94 5.82 2.54
C PRO A 81 11.32 6.11 3.98
N TYR A 82 10.84 5.29 4.91
CA TYR A 82 11.44 5.24 6.23
C TYR A 82 12.94 4.96 6.10
N LYS A 83 13.68 5.43 7.09
CA LYS A 83 15.12 5.27 7.12
C LYS A 83 15.53 3.81 7.00
N THR A 84 16.35 3.51 6.00
CA THR A 84 16.80 2.14 5.71
C THR A 84 17.87 1.69 6.72
N HIS A 85 18.09 0.38 6.85
CA HIS A 85 19.19 -0.15 7.68
C HIS A 85 20.55 0.46 7.32
N LEU A 86 20.82 0.61 6.01
CA LEU A 86 22.06 1.24 5.55
C LEU A 86 22.14 2.71 5.98
N ALA A 87 21.04 3.46 5.91
CA ALA A 87 21.01 4.84 6.38
C ALA A 87 21.31 4.94 7.89
N TYR A 88 20.79 4.02 8.71
CA TYR A 88 21.19 3.94 10.13
C TYR A 88 22.66 3.61 10.34
N VAL A 89 23.28 2.80 9.47
CA VAL A 89 24.72 2.51 9.54
C VAL A 89 25.54 3.74 9.17
N LYS A 90 25.17 4.43 8.09
CA LYS A 90 25.88 5.62 7.57
C LYS A 90 25.86 6.83 8.51
N GLU A 91 24.91 6.90 9.43
CA GLU A 91 24.92 7.95 10.45
C GLU A 91 25.93 7.74 11.57
N ARG A 92 26.39 6.49 11.78
CA ARG A 92 27.32 6.12 12.85
C ARG A 92 28.67 5.62 12.36
N ARG A 93 28.84 5.47 11.05
CA ARG A 93 30.06 5.01 10.39
C ARG A 93 30.30 5.86 9.16
N SER A 94 31.53 6.33 8.99
CA SER A 94 31.93 7.01 7.76
C SER A 94 32.11 6.01 6.61
N ASP A 95 32.31 6.51 5.40
CA ASP A 95 32.61 5.65 4.26
C ASP A 95 33.98 4.94 4.45
N GLU A 96 34.94 5.57 5.14
CA GLU A 96 36.23 4.98 5.50
C GLU A 96 36.08 3.81 6.48
N ASP A 97 35.24 3.96 7.52
CA ASP A 97 34.91 2.87 8.45
C ASP A 97 34.28 1.68 7.70
N GLY A 98 33.39 1.99 6.75
CA GLY A 98 32.76 0.99 5.90
C GLY A 98 33.77 0.21 5.05
N ALA A 99 34.73 0.92 4.46
CA ALA A 99 35.81 0.31 3.66
C ALA A 99 36.69 -0.60 4.52
N ALA A 100 37.07 -0.15 5.73
CA ALA A 100 37.90 -0.95 6.64
C ALA A 100 37.21 -2.27 7.05
N ILE A 101 35.91 -2.23 7.39
CA ILE A 101 35.13 -3.43 7.72
C ILE A 101 35.03 -4.39 6.52
N LEU A 102 34.85 -3.84 5.32
CA LEU A 102 34.79 -4.63 4.09
C LEU A 102 36.12 -5.35 3.85
N ASP A 103 37.25 -4.65 3.99
CA ASP A 103 38.58 -5.21 3.79
C ASP A 103 38.89 -6.32 4.81
N GLU A 104 38.54 -6.13 6.08
CA GLU A 104 38.66 -7.15 7.12
C GLU A 104 37.86 -8.41 6.76
N ALA A 105 36.59 -8.24 6.37
CA ALA A 105 35.73 -9.35 5.98
C ALA A 105 36.25 -10.09 4.73
N LEU A 106 36.77 -9.36 3.75
CA LEU A 106 37.38 -9.93 2.54
C LEU A 106 38.67 -10.69 2.86
N ALA A 107 39.52 -10.17 3.75
CA ALA A 107 40.71 -10.86 4.20
C ALA A 107 40.36 -12.20 4.88
N ALA A 108 39.39 -12.20 5.80
CA ALA A 108 38.90 -13.41 6.46
C ALA A 108 38.27 -14.41 5.48
N LEU A 109 37.60 -13.93 4.44
CA LEU A 109 37.05 -14.77 3.36
C LEU A 109 38.15 -15.39 2.49
N ARG A 110 39.22 -14.65 2.19
CA ARG A 110 40.36 -15.20 1.43
C ARG A 110 41.10 -16.24 2.25
N ALA A 111 41.35 -15.99 3.53
CA ALA A 111 42.00 -16.95 4.42
C ALA A 111 41.24 -18.29 4.50
N ARG A 112 39.90 -18.26 4.69
CA ARG A 112 39.10 -19.50 4.73
C ARG A 112 39.07 -20.25 3.40
N ARG A 113 39.16 -19.53 2.26
CA ARG A 113 39.16 -20.14 0.92
C ARG A 113 40.54 -20.70 0.56
N GLY A 114 41.62 -20.01 0.93
CA GLY A 114 43.00 -20.47 0.76
C GLY A 114 43.35 -21.69 1.61
N GLY A 115 42.68 -21.89 2.76
CA GLY A 115 42.83 -23.11 3.56
C GLY A 115 42.19 -24.38 2.95
N ARG A 116 41.41 -24.25 1.88
CA ARG A 116 40.71 -25.40 1.24
C ARG A 116 41.44 -25.98 0.02
N MET A 117 42.66 -25.53 -0.27
CA MET A 117 43.46 -25.95 -1.43
C MET A 117 44.72 -26.77 -1.08
N THR A 118 44.84 -27.27 0.15
CA THR A 118 45.79 -28.34 0.51
C THR A 118 45.05 -29.63 0.83
N GLY A 119 44.75 -30.38 -0.23
CA GLY A 119 44.33 -31.77 -0.19
C GLY A 119 44.90 -32.44 -1.42
N ALA A 120 46.04 -33.11 -1.22
CA ALA A 120 46.67 -34.02 -2.16
C ALA A 120 45.77 -35.24 -2.44
#